data_AF-A0A2N0VHL9-F1
#
_entry.id   AF-A0A2N0VHL9-F1
#
_cell.length_a   1.000
_cell.length_b   1.000
_cell.length_c   1.000
_cell.angle_alpha   90.00
_cell.angle_beta   90.00
_cell.angle_gamma   90.00
#
_symmetry.space_group_name_H-M   'P 1'
#
loop_
_entity.id
_entity.type
_entity.pdbx_description
1 polymer ?
#
loop_
_entity_poly.entity_id
_entity_poly.type
_entity_poly.pdbx_seq_one_letter_code
_entity_poly.pdbx_strand_id
1 'polypeptide(L)'
;MTDIFKLIYEHDLRLDQLRERQLDRNKQEVSGSIEDFLKPDPTYSKFYFSGSLLSKNEFGLSCMVHFDEFLDRFSSALSDYQVYRRDQRVSLKEAVADTELGIPLILTKSESNAWTDLDLNLDIDSNVGHKKEGLSEVLKSEDLVLYKEPAHNGFDLHLFSRVNIYNSFFEQFQKMVSENFRFFSINGKRVRSERKFYFETWTLDRPPHGVEEVFKETVL
;
A
#
# COMPACT_ATOMS: atom_id res chain seq x y z
N MET A 1 -15.33 -22.06 -1.45
CA MET A 1 -14.99 -20.99 -0.48
C MET A 1 -14.27 -19.96 -1.30
N THR A 2 -14.78 -18.73 -1.35
CA THR A 2 -14.29 -17.74 -2.30
C THR A 2 -13.67 -16.58 -1.54
N ASP A 3 -12.37 -16.37 -1.76
CA ASP A 3 -11.66 -15.18 -1.32
C ASP A 3 -11.91 -14.05 -2.32
N ILE A 4 -12.15 -12.86 -1.78
CA ILE A 4 -12.22 -11.61 -2.55
C ILE A 4 -10.98 -10.80 -2.20
N PHE A 5 -10.12 -10.58 -3.18
CA PHE A 5 -8.93 -9.76 -3.05
C PHE A 5 -9.12 -8.42 -3.78
N LYS A 6 -8.72 -7.33 -3.14
CA LYS A 6 -8.84 -5.95 -3.63
C LYS A 6 -7.46 -5.30 -3.63
N LEU A 7 -6.97 -4.89 -4.81
CA LEU A 7 -5.84 -3.98 -4.97
C LEU A 7 -6.37 -2.57 -5.23
N ILE A 8 -6.35 -1.73 -4.20
CA ILE A 8 -6.78 -0.34 -4.29
C ILE A 8 -5.54 0.52 -4.48
N TYR A 9 -5.51 1.34 -5.52
CA TYR A 9 -4.34 2.16 -5.84
C TYR A 9 -4.71 3.63 -6.05
N GLU A 10 -3.83 4.52 -5.63
CA GLU A 10 -3.88 5.95 -5.92
C GLU A 10 -2.51 6.43 -6.40
N HIS A 11 -2.44 6.93 -7.64
CA HIS A 11 -1.24 7.51 -8.23
C HIS A 11 -1.27 9.05 -8.22
N ASP A 12 -0.10 9.62 -8.50
CA ASP A 12 0.14 11.06 -8.66
C ASP A 12 -0.23 11.88 -7.43
N LEU A 13 -0.06 11.29 -6.25
CA LEU A 13 -0.20 12.01 -4.99
C LEU A 13 1.05 12.85 -4.80
N ARG A 14 0.89 14.12 -4.46
CA ARG A 14 2.05 15.00 -4.37
C ARG A 14 2.81 14.80 -3.06
N LEU A 15 4.13 14.68 -3.15
CA LEU A 15 5.01 14.49 -2.00
C LEU A 15 5.12 15.75 -1.13
N ASP A 16 4.93 16.94 -1.71
CA ASP A 16 4.87 18.22 -0.98
C ASP A 16 3.69 18.30 0.00
N GLN A 17 2.59 17.59 -0.27
CA GLN A 17 1.46 17.45 0.66
C GLN A 17 1.83 16.64 1.92
N LEU A 18 2.96 15.93 1.87
CA LEU A 18 3.60 15.30 3.03
C LEU A 18 4.53 16.25 3.80
N ARG A 19 4.76 17.49 3.35
CA ARG A 19 5.46 18.49 4.18
C ARG A 19 4.47 19.14 5.14
N GLU A 20 4.92 19.50 6.34
CA GLU A 20 4.14 20.36 7.22
C GLU A 20 3.75 21.64 6.46
N ARG A 21 2.48 22.04 6.55
CA ARG A 21 2.10 23.38 6.12
C ARG A 21 2.76 24.34 7.10
N GLN A 22 3.85 24.98 6.70
CA GLN A 22 4.34 26.15 7.43
C GLN A 22 3.24 27.21 7.42
N LEU A 23 2.59 27.41 8.57
CA LEU A 23 1.51 28.38 8.77
C LEU A 23 2.04 29.83 8.79
N ASP A 24 3.36 30.00 8.89
CA ASP A 24 4.03 31.29 8.79
C ASP A 24 4.17 31.73 7.33
N ARG A 25 3.27 32.60 6.87
CA ARG A 25 3.36 33.29 5.57
C ARG A 25 4.69 34.01 5.33
N ASN A 26 5.45 34.33 6.38
CA ASN A 26 6.74 35.02 6.30
C ASN A 26 7.95 34.08 6.16
N LYS A 27 7.76 32.77 6.31
CA LYS A 27 8.81 31.74 6.18
C LYS A 27 8.52 30.70 5.10
N GLN A 28 7.41 30.84 4.37
CA GLN A 28 7.18 30.05 3.16
C GLN A 28 8.40 30.20 2.27
N GLU A 29 9.19 29.13 2.16
CA GLU A 29 10.18 28.95 1.11
C GLU A 29 9.41 28.93 -0.21
N VAL A 30 9.10 30.12 -0.72
CA VAL A 30 8.75 30.32 -2.11
C VAL A 30 10.01 29.88 -2.84
N SER A 31 9.95 28.72 -3.48
CA SER A 31 10.99 28.24 -4.39
C SER A 31 11.37 29.40 -5.32
N GLY A 32 12.53 30.00 -5.06
CA GLY A 32 12.82 31.37 -5.45
C GLY A 32 13.21 31.57 -6.91
N SER A 33 13.06 30.54 -7.75
CA SER A 33 13.52 30.56 -9.13
C SER A 33 12.51 29.96 -10.12
N ILE A 34 12.50 30.47 -11.36
CA ILE A 34 11.75 29.89 -12.48
C ILE A 34 12.20 28.44 -12.74
N GLU A 35 13.47 28.14 -12.49
CA GLU A 35 14.03 26.79 -12.63
C GLU A 35 13.39 25.79 -11.67
N ASP A 36 13.06 26.21 -10.45
CA ASP A 36 12.36 25.35 -9.50
C ASP A 36 10.89 25.13 -9.88
N PHE A 37 10.24 26.11 -10.52
CA PHE A 37 8.89 25.95 -11.07
C PHE A 37 8.83 25.00 -12.27
N LEU A 38 9.93 24.86 -13.01
CA LEU A 38 10.05 23.94 -14.14
C LEU A 38 10.38 22.50 -13.73
N LYS A 39 10.80 22.26 -12.48
CA LYS A 39 11.02 20.91 -11.97
C LYS A 39 9.67 20.22 -11.76
N PRO A 40 9.48 18.98 -12.23
CA PRO A 40 8.25 18.25 -11.96
C PRO A 40 8.06 18.06 -10.45
N ASP A 41 6.85 18.35 -9.97
CA ASP A 41 6.48 18.10 -8.57
C ASP A 41 6.73 16.62 -8.24
N PRO A 42 7.49 16.30 -7.19
CA PRO A 42 7.69 14.91 -6.80
C PRO A 42 6.35 14.29 -6.37
N THR A 43 6.00 13.14 -6.93
CA THR A 43 4.78 12.39 -6.61
C THR A 43 5.10 11.04 -5.99
N TYR A 44 4.08 10.44 -5.36
CA TYR A 44 4.09 9.09 -4.84
C TYR A 44 2.74 8.42 -5.10
N SER A 45 2.71 7.12 -4.87
CA SER A 45 1.52 6.27 -4.98
C SER A 45 1.24 5.57 -3.65
N LYS A 46 -0.04 5.28 -3.41
CA LYS A 46 -0.51 4.42 -2.33
C LYS A 46 -1.12 3.16 -2.91
N PHE A 47 -0.86 2.04 -2.27
CA PHE A 47 -1.46 0.75 -2.59
C PHE A 47 -2.02 0.16 -1.31
N TYR A 48 -3.30 -0.19 -1.32
CA TYR A 48 -3.99 -0.81 -0.20
C TYR A 48 -4.49 -2.18 -0.64
N PHE A 49 -4.03 -3.22 0.07
CA PHE A 49 -4.30 -4.61 -0.22
C PHE A 49 -5.27 -5.13 0.84
N SER A 50 -6.48 -5.44 0.40
CA SER A 50 -7.55 -5.88 1.28
C SER A 50 -8.12 -7.21 0.82
N GLY A 51 -8.53 -8.03 1.77
CA GLY A 51 -9.13 -9.33 1.51
C GLY A 51 -10.45 -9.52 2.25
N SER A 52 -11.27 -10.44 1.77
CA SER A 52 -12.40 -10.96 2.55
C SER A 52 -12.67 -12.42 2.21
N LEU A 53 -13.09 -13.18 3.23
CA LEU A 53 -13.54 -14.56 3.09
C LEU A 53 -15.06 -14.58 3.05
N LEU A 54 -15.62 -14.58 1.84
CA LEU A 54 -17.05 -14.35 1.62
C LEU A 54 -17.94 -15.41 2.29
N SER A 55 -17.49 -16.66 2.33
CA SER A 55 -18.27 -17.76 2.95
C SER A 55 -18.47 -17.59 4.45
N LYS A 56 -17.65 -16.77 5.12
CA LYS A 56 -17.71 -16.52 6.57
C LYS A 56 -18.03 -15.06 6.94
N ASN A 57 -18.16 -14.17 5.95
CA ASN A 57 -18.26 -12.73 6.17
C ASN A 57 -17.11 -12.18 7.06
N GLU A 58 -15.90 -12.68 6.85
CA GLU A 58 -14.70 -12.17 7.52
C GLU A 58 -13.99 -11.17 6.60
N PHE A 59 -13.56 -10.03 7.15
CA PHE A 59 -12.91 -8.95 6.39
C PHE A 59 -11.51 -8.67 6.92
N GLY A 60 -10.53 -8.86 6.06
CA GLY A 60 -9.12 -8.65 6.31
C GLY A 60 -8.30 -9.54 5.39
N LEU A 61 -7.21 -9.00 4.86
CA LEU A 61 -6.30 -9.74 3.99
C LEU A 61 -5.79 -11.02 4.67
N SER A 62 -5.46 -10.92 5.97
CA SER A 62 -4.95 -12.03 6.76
C SER A 62 -5.96 -13.15 7.02
N CYS A 63 -7.26 -12.96 6.80
CA CYS A 63 -8.28 -13.99 7.03
C CYS A 63 -8.55 -14.86 5.79
N MET A 64 -8.00 -14.50 4.62
CA MET A 64 -8.20 -15.24 3.37
C MET A 64 -7.62 -16.65 3.46
N VAL A 65 -8.26 -17.60 2.77
CA VAL A 65 -7.75 -18.98 2.67
C VAL A 65 -6.41 -19.00 1.92
N HIS A 66 -6.27 -18.18 0.88
CA HIS A 66 -5.07 -18.08 0.05
C HIS A 66 -4.07 -17.03 0.57
N PHE A 67 -4.14 -16.63 1.85
CA PHE A 67 -3.26 -15.58 2.39
C PHE A 67 -1.77 -15.91 2.28
N ASP A 68 -1.39 -17.18 2.50
CA ASP A 68 0.00 -17.62 2.37
C ASP A 68 0.52 -17.46 0.93
N GLU A 69 -0.26 -17.90 -0.06
CA GLU A 69 0.09 -17.75 -1.48
C GLU A 69 0.11 -16.26 -1.87
N PHE A 70 -0.83 -15.46 -1.34
CA PHE A 70 -0.83 -14.02 -1.52
C PHE A 70 0.48 -13.39 -1.05
N LEU A 71 0.99 -13.76 0.14
CA LEU A 71 2.26 -13.25 0.65
C LEU A 71 3.46 -13.67 -0.20
N ASP A 72 3.44 -14.87 -0.77
CA ASP A 72 4.49 -15.34 -1.67
C ASP A 72 4.49 -14.54 -2.98
N ARG A 73 3.31 -14.22 -3.54
CA ARG A 73 3.15 -13.34 -4.70
C ARG A 73 3.52 -11.89 -4.40
N PHE A 74 3.13 -11.38 -3.24
CA PHE A 74 3.47 -10.05 -2.75
C PHE A 74 4.99 -9.90 -2.61
N SER A 75 5.66 -10.91 -2.04
CA SER A 75 7.12 -10.96 -1.93
C SER A 75 7.80 -11.05 -3.30
N SER A 76 7.23 -11.80 -4.22
CA SER A 76 7.72 -11.89 -5.60
C SER A 76 7.59 -10.57 -6.36
N ALA A 77 6.54 -9.80 -6.13
CA ALA A 77 6.35 -8.47 -6.73
C ALA A 77 7.38 -7.44 -6.24
N LEU A 78 7.96 -7.68 -5.06
CA LEU A 78 8.94 -6.80 -4.41
C LEU A 78 10.31 -7.47 -4.31
N SER A 79 10.66 -8.40 -5.21
CA SER A 79 11.89 -9.19 -5.12
C SER A 79 13.18 -8.36 -5.18
N ASP A 80 13.11 -7.17 -5.76
CA ASP A 80 14.24 -6.23 -5.83
C ASP A 80 14.51 -5.52 -4.50
N TYR A 81 13.56 -5.59 -3.56
CA TYR A 81 13.66 -4.94 -2.26
C TYR A 81 14.02 -5.94 -1.16
N GLN A 82 14.74 -5.43 -0.18
CA GLN A 82 15.21 -6.15 0.98
C GLN A 82 14.54 -5.55 2.22
N VAL A 83 14.26 -6.41 3.20
CA VAL A 83 13.73 -6.01 4.49
C VAL A 83 14.77 -6.32 5.54
N TYR A 84 15.03 -5.35 6.42
CA TYR A 84 15.94 -5.50 7.52
C TYR A 84 15.19 -5.43 8.83
N ARG A 85 15.56 -6.30 9.75
CA ARG A 85 15.22 -6.19 11.17
C ARG A 85 16.50 -5.84 11.89
N ARG A 86 16.62 -4.59 12.33
CA ARG A 86 17.89 -4.01 12.79
C ARG A 86 18.93 -4.10 11.66
N ASP A 87 19.94 -4.94 11.81
CA ASP A 87 21.01 -5.16 10.82
C ASP A 87 20.91 -6.52 10.12
N GLN A 88 19.90 -7.32 10.45
CA GLN A 88 19.72 -8.64 9.85
C GLN A 88 18.69 -8.57 8.73
N ARG A 89 19.08 -9.03 7.53
CA ARG A 89 18.15 -9.24 6.43
C ARG A 89 17.19 -10.38 6.79
N VAL A 90 15.90 -10.12 6.64
CA VAL A 90 14.81 -11.09 6.85
C VAL A 90 13.97 -11.21 5.59
N SER A 91 13.20 -12.28 5.45
CA SER A 91 12.23 -12.36 4.37
C SER A 91 11.06 -11.40 4.62
N LEU A 92 10.41 -10.92 3.55
CA LEU A 92 9.23 -10.08 3.69
C LEU A 92 8.08 -10.80 4.41
N LYS A 93 7.94 -12.11 4.18
CA LYS A 93 6.92 -12.94 4.85
C LYS A 93 7.13 -12.97 6.37
N GLU A 94 8.37 -13.24 6.81
CA GLU A 94 8.73 -13.18 8.24
C GLU A 94 8.51 -11.77 8.81
N ALA A 95 8.93 -10.74 8.08
CA ALA A 95 8.75 -9.36 8.51
C ALA A 95 7.26 -9.01 8.71
N VAL A 96 6.38 -9.37 7.77
CA VAL A 96 4.93 -9.13 7.88
C VAL A 96 4.32 -9.93 9.02
N ALA A 97 4.76 -11.17 9.25
CA ALA A 97 4.27 -11.99 10.36
C ALA A 97 4.63 -11.37 11.73
N ASP A 98 5.88 -10.97 11.90
CA ASP A 98 6.44 -10.54 13.19
C ASP A 98 6.18 -9.08 13.57
N THR A 99 5.93 -8.22 12.58
CA THR A 99 5.75 -6.78 12.84
C THR A 99 4.43 -6.53 13.55
N GLU A 100 4.34 -5.54 14.42
CA GLU A 100 3.06 -5.20 15.07
C GLU A 100 2.21 -4.29 14.16
N LEU A 101 0.92 -4.12 14.49
CA LEU A 101 0.10 -3.12 13.79
C LEU A 101 0.68 -1.71 14.02
N GLY A 102 0.63 -0.86 12.99
CA GLY A 102 1.14 0.51 13.08
C GLY A 102 2.67 0.65 13.07
N ILE A 103 3.43 -0.44 13.18
CA ILE A 103 4.90 -0.41 13.01
C ILE A 103 5.23 -0.48 11.51
N PRO A 104 6.01 0.46 10.96
CA PRO A 104 6.39 0.50 9.56
C PRO A 104 7.41 -0.61 9.24
N LEU A 105 7.23 -1.23 8.09
CA LEU A 105 8.25 -1.99 7.40
C LEU A 105 8.81 -1.16 6.26
N ILE A 106 10.12 -0.91 6.31
CA ILE A 106 10.82 -0.20 5.23
C ILE A 106 11.48 -1.24 4.33
N LEU A 107 11.15 -1.17 3.04
CA LEU A 107 11.72 -2.06 2.03
C LEU A 107 12.69 -1.24 1.18
N THR A 108 13.95 -1.68 1.12
CA THR A 108 15.02 -0.94 0.44
C THR A 108 15.74 -1.77 -0.59
N LYS A 109 16.18 -1.15 -1.68
CA LYS A 109 17.09 -1.80 -2.64
C LYS A 109 18.54 -1.83 -2.13
N SER A 110 18.84 -1.10 -1.07
CA SER A 110 20.17 -1.02 -0.47
C SER A 110 20.60 -2.34 0.21
N GLU A 111 21.91 -2.59 0.21
CA GLU A 111 22.55 -3.70 0.94
C GLU A 111 22.70 -3.43 2.45
N SER A 112 22.25 -2.27 2.92
CA SER A 112 22.28 -1.91 4.35
C SER A 112 21.02 -1.15 4.75
N ASN A 113 20.64 -1.29 6.02
CA ASN A 113 19.53 -0.53 6.59
C ASN A 113 20.00 0.89 6.98
N ALA A 114 19.50 1.90 6.28
CA ALA A 114 19.76 3.31 6.60
C ALA A 114 18.74 3.90 7.58
N TRP A 115 17.67 3.18 7.91
CA TRP A 115 16.50 3.71 8.59
C TRP A 115 16.42 3.16 10.01
N THR A 116 16.96 3.92 10.96
CA THR A 116 17.01 3.51 12.38
C THR A 116 16.28 4.46 13.34
N ASP A 117 15.93 5.67 12.91
CA ASP A 117 15.30 6.69 13.78
C ASP A 117 14.28 7.56 13.01
N LEU A 118 13.20 6.97 12.50
CA LEU A 118 12.13 7.72 11.83
C LEU A 118 10.86 7.77 12.66
N ASP A 119 10.23 8.95 12.75
CA ASP A 119 8.87 9.08 13.29
C ASP A 119 7.85 8.54 12.28
N LEU A 120 7.75 7.22 12.20
CA LEU A 120 6.85 6.50 11.32
C LEU A 120 5.90 5.55 12.06
N ASN A 121 6.15 5.27 13.34
CA ASN A 121 5.27 4.41 14.14
C ASN A 121 3.90 5.08 14.31
N LEU A 122 2.83 4.34 14.02
CA LEU A 122 1.46 4.75 14.24
C LEU A 122 0.99 4.27 15.60
N ASP A 123 0.39 5.18 16.37
CA ASP A 123 -0.37 4.88 17.58
C ASP A 123 -1.88 4.93 17.28
N ILE A 124 -2.72 4.67 18.28
CA ILE A 124 -4.19 4.63 18.14
C ILE A 124 -4.76 5.98 17.68
N ASP A 125 -4.10 7.08 18.02
CA ASP A 125 -4.55 8.44 17.73
C ASP A 125 -3.90 9.02 16.46
N SER A 126 -3.01 8.26 15.81
CA SER A 126 -2.31 8.69 14.60
C SER A 126 -2.56 7.80 13.40
N ASN A 127 -2.48 8.44 12.24
CA ASN A 127 -2.55 7.79 10.94
C ASN A 127 -1.33 8.19 10.12
N VAL A 128 -1.12 7.55 8.98
CA VAL A 128 0.02 7.86 8.10
C VAL A 128 0.07 9.35 7.69
N GLY A 129 -1.09 10.02 7.65
CA GLY A 129 -1.17 11.46 7.42
C GLY A 129 -0.60 12.34 8.54
N HIS A 130 -0.26 11.78 9.70
CA HIS A 130 0.50 12.45 10.77
C HIS A 130 2.01 12.20 10.68
N LYS A 131 2.44 11.13 9.99
CA LYS A 131 3.85 10.70 9.86
C LYS A 131 4.49 11.15 8.55
N LYS A 132 4.15 12.37 8.14
CA LYS A 132 4.40 12.81 6.77
C LYS A 132 5.86 13.09 6.48
N GLU A 133 6.61 13.63 7.44
CA GLU A 133 8.03 13.96 7.28
C GLU A 133 8.87 12.70 7.10
N GLY A 134 8.79 11.75 8.05
CA GLY A 134 9.48 10.45 7.94
C GLY A 134 9.08 9.69 6.67
N LEU A 135 7.81 9.74 6.27
CA LEU A 135 7.37 9.10 5.03
C LEU A 135 7.99 9.78 3.81
N SER A 136 8.08 11.11 3.79
CA SER A 136 8.70 11.86 2.70
C SER A 136 10.18 11.53 2.56
N GLU A 137 10.91 11.31 3.65
CA GLU A 137 12.33 10.96 3.63
C GLU A 137 12.57 9.59 2.99
N VAL A 138 11.84 8.57 3.43
CA VAL A 138 11.96 7.21 2.85
C VAL A 138 11.58 7.21 1.37
N LEU A 139 10.48 7.86 0.99
CA LEU A 139 10.05 7.85 -0.41
C LEU A 139 11.00 8.64 -1.33
N LYS A 140 11.81 9.57 -0.81
CA LYS A 140 12.82 10.29 -1.60
C LYS A 140 14.01 9.42 -1.97
N SER A 141 14.34 8.40 -1.16
CA SER A 141 15.40 7.44 -1.48
C SER A 141 14.96 6.33 -2.44
N GLU A 142 13.71 6.37 -2.91
CA GLU A 142 13.06 5.31 -3.70
C GLU A 142 12.81 4.00 -2.92
N ASP A 143 12.97 4.04 -1.59
CA ASP A 143 12.54 2.97 -0.70
C ASP A 143 11.01 3.00 -0.50
N LEU A 144 10.47 1.88 -0.01
CA LEU A 144 9.03 1.71 0.21
C LEU A 144 8.71 1.67 1.70
N VAL A 145 7.52 2.13 2.07
CA VAL A 145 6.99 1.99 3.43
C VAL A 145 5.73 1.15 3.38
N LEU A 146 5.68 0.09 4.18
CA LEU A 146 4.56 -0.84 4.32
C LEU A 146 4.05 -0.82 5.76
N TYR A 147 2.74 -0.72 5.93
CA TYR A 147 2.06 -0.86 7.21
C TYR A 147 1.11 -2.04 7.20
N LYS A 148 0.94 -2.66 8.38
CA LYS A 148 -0.26 -3.45 8.68
C LYS A 148 -1.33 -2.54 9.23
N GLU A 149 -2.46 -2.50 8.54
CA GLU A 149 -3.64 -1.72 8.92
C GLU A 149 -4.66 -2.66 9.58
N PRO A 150 -5.30 -2.27 10.69
CA PRO A 150 -6.32 -3.09 11.32
C PRO A 150 -7.52 -3.28 10.39
N ALA A 151 -7.98 -4.52 10.26
CA ALA A 151 -9.23 -4.87 9.58
C ALA A 151 -10.24 -5.43 10.61
N HIS A 152 -11.51 -5.64 10.22
CA HIS A 152 -12.50 -6.24 11.12
C HIS A 152 -12.05 -7.63 11.62
N ASN A 153 -11.34 -8.38 10.79
CA ASN A 153 -10.78 -9.69 11.07
C ASN A 153 -9.29 -9.70 10.68
N GLY A 154 -8.42 -9.46 11.65
CA GLY A 154 -6.98 -9.44 11.44
C GLY A 154 -6.49 -8.12 10.85
N PHE A 155 -5.83 -8.15 9.69
CA PHE A 155 -5.21 -6.96 9.10
C PHE A 155 -5.20 -6.95 7.57
N ASP A 156 -5.07 -5.75 7.03
CA ASP A 156 -4.78 -5.43 5.63
C ASP A 156 -3.35 -4.87 5.50
N LEU A 157 -2.86 -4.71 4.27
CA LEU A 157 -1.56 -4.09 4.01
C LEU A 157 -1.71 -2.75 3.29
N HIS A 158 -0.89 -1.78 3.67
CA HIS A 158 -0.88 -0.45 3.08
C HIS A 158 0.55 -0.02 2.75
N LEU A 159 0.83 0.14 1.45
CA LEU A 159 2.15 0.38 0.89
C LEU A 159 2.23 1.76 0.23
N PHE A 160 3.36 2.41 0.42
CA PHE A 160 3.70 3.71 -0.12
C PHE A 160 4.95 3.58 -0.99
N SER A 161 4.91 4.15 -2.20
CA SER A 161 6.00 4.06 -3.16
C SER A 161 6.09 5.31 -4.00
N ARG A 162 7.30 5.80 -4.27
CA ARG A 162 7.54 6.82 -5.31
C ARG A 162 7.50 6.23 -6.73
N VAL A 163 7.93 4.99 -6.87
CA VAL A 163 7.96 4.28 -8.15
C VAL A 163 6.61 3.61 -8.40
N ASN A 164 6.13 3.64 -9.65
CA ASN A 164 4.92 2.91 -10.01
C ASN A 164 5.21 1.39 -10.04
N ILE A 165 4.79 0.71 -8.98
CA ILE A 165 4.93 -0.75 -8.79
C ILE A 165 3.61 -1.50 -9.02
N TYR A 166 2.59 -0.82 -9.55
CA TYR A 166 1.27 -1.42 -9.82
C TYR A 166 1.38 -2.65 -10.73
N ASN A 167 2.10 -2.53 -11.85
CA ASN A 167 2.24 -3.61 -12.83
C ASN A 167 2.86 -4.86 -12.19
N SER A 168 3.88 -4.67 -11.34
CA SER A 168 4.54 -5.77 -10.61
C SER A 168 3.55 -6.53 -9.73
N PHE A 169 2.64 -5.84 -9.03
CA PHE A 169 1.60 -6.51 -8.25
C PHE A 169 0.53 -7.14 -9.12
N PHE A 170 0.03 -6.41 -10.13
CA PHE A 170 -1.01 -6.90 -11.02
C PHE A 170 -0.62 -8.24 -11.66
N GLU A 171 0.58 -8.33 -12.23
CA GLU A 171 1.07 -9.55 -12.86
C GLU A 171 1.21 -10.73 -11.89
N GLN A 172 1.54 -10.47 -10.62
CA GLN A 172 1.67 -11.53 -9.62
C GLN A 172 0.30 -12.02 -9.14
N PHE A 173 -0.64 -11.11 -8.88
CA PHE A 173 -1.96 -11.48 -8.36
C PHE A 173 -2.91 -11.99 -9.45
N GLN A 174 -2.75 -11.55 -10.71
CA GLN A 174 -3.51 -12.13 -11.82
C GLN A 174 -3.30 -13.65 -11.94
N LYS A 175 -2.09 -14.15 -11.62
CA LYS A 175 -1.78 -15.59 -11.63
C LYS A 175 -2.56 -16.38 -10.59
N MET A 176 -3.07 -15.73 -9.55
CA MET A 176 -3.89 -16.36 -8.50
C MET A 176 -5.37 -16.47 -8.88
N VAL A 177 -5.81 -15.74 -9.91
CA VAL A 177 -7.23 -15.69 -10.30
C VAL A 177 -7.77 -17.09 -10.58
N SER A 178 -8.82 -17.46 -9.85
CA SER A 178 -9.49 -18.75 -9.94
C SER A 178 -10.93 -18.65 -9.45
N GLU A 179 -11.70 -19.74 -9.55
CA GLU A 179 -13.07 -19.79 -9.01
C GLU A 179 -13.13 -19.53 -7.48
N ASN A 180 -12.03 -19.79 -6.77
CA ASN A 180 -11.94 -19.61 -5.32
C ASN A 180 -11.16 -18.33 -4.92
N PHE A 181 -10.63 -17.57 -5.88
CA PHE A 181 -9.89 -16.35 -5.63
C PHE A 181 -10.21 -15.32 -6.71
N ARG A 182 -11.05 -14.33 -6.34
CA ARG A 182 -11.46 -13.24 -7.24
C ARG A 182 -10.65 -12.00 -6.93
N PHE A 183 -10.03 -11.42 -7.95
CA PHE A 183 -9.19 -10.26 -7.82
C PHE A 183 -9.90 -9.03 -8.41
N PHE A 184 -9.98 -7.96 -7.64
CA PHE A 184 -10.48 -6.65 -8.08
C PHE A 184 -9.38 -5.60 -8.04
N SER A 185 -9.15 -4.94 -9.16
CA SER A 185 -8.31 -3.75 -9.24
C SER A 185 -9.18 -2.49 -9.15
N ILE A 186 -8.76 -1.55 -8.30
CA ILE A 186 -9.64 -0.46 -7.87
C ILE A 186 -8.87 0.86 -7.87
N ASN A 187 -9.38 1.84 -8.61
CA ASN A 187 -8.90 3.21 -8.47
C ASN A 187 -9.43 3.82 -7.16
N GLY A 188 -8.54 4.07 -6.20
CA GLY A 188 -8.89 4.57 -4.86
C GLY A 188 -9.67 5.89 -4.87
N LYS A 189 -9.48 6.74 -5.89
CA LYS A 189 -10.27 7.98 -6.06
C LYS A 189 -11.77 7.70 -6.21
N ARG A 190 -12.16 6.48 -6.59
CA ARG A 190 -13.56 6.05 -6.80
C ARG A 190 -14.18 5.34 -5.59
N VAL A 191 -13.37 4.86 -4.64
CA VAL A 191 -13.80 4.12 -3.44
C VAL A 191 -13.51 4.95 -2.18
N ARG A 192 -14.44 5.84 -1.85
CA ARG A 192 -14.33 6.79 -0.73
C ARG A 192 -15.36 6.58 0.39
N SER A 193 -16.15 5.53 0.30
CA SER A 193 -17.15 5.20 1.32
C SER A 193 -17.08 3.73 1.67
N GLU A 194 -17.39 3.43 2.92
CA GLU A 194 -17.42 2.07 3.45
C GLU A 194 -18.28 1.12 2.60
N ARG A 195 -19.46 1.58 2.16
CA ARG A 195 -20.33 0.81 1.26
C ARG A 195 -19.65 0.44 -0.07
N LYS A 196 -18.80 1.30 -0.62
CA LYS A 196 -18.04 1.01 -1.84
C LYS A 196 -16.82 0.14 -1.57
N PHE A 197 -16.24 0.24 -0.38
CA PHE A 197 -15.10 -0.58 0.04
C PHE A 197 -15.51 -2.03 0.29
N TYR A 198 -16.68 -2.24 0.91
CA TYR A 198 -17.28 -3.56 1.16
C TYR A 198 -18.34 -3.91 0.10
N PHE A 199 -18.11 -3.57 -1.16
CA PHE A 199 -19.09 -3.80 -2.22
C PHE A 199 -19.43 -5.28 -2.42
N GLU A 200 -18.52 -6.18 -2.05
CA GLU A 200 -18.69 -7.62 -2.14
C GLU A 200 -19.86 -8.14 -1.29
N THR A 201 -20.33 -7.37 -0.31
CA THR A 201 -21.44 -7.74 0.56
C THR A 201 -22.82 -7.49 -0.06
N TRP A 202 -22.92 -6.58 -1.03
CA TRP A 202 -24.22 -6.13 -1.57
C TRP A 202 -24.31 -6.11 -3.09
N THR A 203 -23.19 -5.88 -3.77
CA THR A 203 -23.14 -5.57 -5.21
C THR A 203 -21.99 -6.28 -5.90
N LEU A 204 -21.69 -7.52 -5.50
CA LEU A 204 -20.59 -8.30 -6.08
C LEU A 204 -20.81 -8.62 -7.57
N ASP A 205 -22.06 -8.85 -7.98
CA ASP A 205 -22.42 -9.11 -9.39
C ASP A 205 -22.44 -7.83 -10.25
N ARG A 206 -22.45 -6.66 -9.60
CA ARG A 206 -22.44 -5.34 -10.25
C ARG A 206 -21.57 -4.37 -9.43
N PRO A 207 -20.24 -4.55 -9.47
CA PRO A 207 -19.33 -3.73 -8.68
C PRO A 207 -19.51 -2.23 -8.97
N PRO A 208 -19.22 -1.35 -7.99
CA PRO A 208 -19.27 0.10 -8.19
C PRO A 208 -18.38 0.55 -9.34
N HIS A 209 -18.73 1.66 -9.98
CA HIS A 209 -17.89 2.26 -11.02
C HIS A 209 -16.45 2.51 -10.51
N GLY A 210 -15.46 2.02 -11.27
CA GLY A 210 -14.03 2.11 -10.93
C GLY A 210 -13.50 0.93 -10.11
N VAL A 211 -14.32 -0.11 -9.93
CA VAL A 211 -13.92 -1.43 -9.46
C VAL A 211 -13.96 -2.37 -10.66
N GLU A 212 -12.81 -2.94 -11.01
CA GLU A 212 -12.66 -3.81 -12.17
C GLU A 212 -12.25 -5.21 -11.70
N GLU A 213 -13.03 -6.22 -12.05
CA GLU A 213 -12.66 -7.61 -11.81
C GLU A 213 -11.59 -8.03 -12.81
N VAL A 214 -10.53 -8.64 -12.31
CA VAL A 214 -9.39 -9.11 -13.07
C VAL A 214 -9.60 -10.59 -13.37
N PHE A 215 -9.58 -10.91 -14.65
CA PHE A 215 -9.63 -12.27 -15.19
C PHE A 215 -8.25 -12.69 -15.70
N LYS A 216 -8.08 -13.97 -16.03
CA LYS A 216 -6.80 -14.50 -16.53
C LYS A 216 -6.39 -13.87 -17.86
N GLU A 217 -7.36 -13.43 -18.63
CA GLU A 217 -7.23 -12.78 -19.93
C GLU A 217 -7.13 -11.26 -19.86
N THR A 218 -7.27 -10.63 -18.68
CA THR A 218 -7.15 -9.18 -18.53
C THR A 218 -5.73 -8.73 -18.91
N VAL A 219 -5.62 -7.63 -19.66
CA VAL A 219 -4.34 -7.03 -20.07
C VAL A 219 -4.32 -5.57 -19.61
N LEU A 220 -3.13 -5.08 -19.22
CA LEU A 220 -2.90 -3.68 -18.84
C LEU A 220 -2.73 -2.76 -20.05
#